data_AF-A0A7J0D464-F1
#
_entry.id   AF-A0A7J0D464-F1
#
_cell.length_a   1.000
_cell.length_b   1.000
_cell.length_c   1.000
_cell.angle_alpha   90.00
_cell.angle_beta   90.00
_cell.angle_gamma   90.00
#
_symmetry.space_group_name_H-M   'P 1'
#
loop_
_entity.id
_entity.type
_entity.pdbx_description
1 polymer ?
#
loop_
_entity_poly.entity_id
_entity_poly.type
_entity_poly.pdbx_seq_one_letter_code
_entity_poly.pdbx_strand_id
1 'polypeptide(L)'
;MSEGTKTFAAVDLGASNGRVMVGRVGPGTLHLSRAHRFPNRPVRLPEGLRWDILGLYDGVLDGLRAAGPVDSLGIDSWAVDYGLLDAEGALLGNPVHYRDPRTDAVAEKVWATVPPDELYRATGIQHAPFNTLCQLVAAQGTPQLAAAKRLLLIPDLIAYWLTGEQGTELTNASTTQLIDPRTRDWAVGPARRLSIELGLFAPLRRPGDPAGLLLPHVLEATGLGGPVPVTTVGSHDTASAVAAVPARPGERFAYLCTGTWSLAGLELDAPVTTDASRAANFTNELGVDGTIRFLRNIMGMWLLQECMRTWGESDIAPCWPKPPGFRRCGPSWTPPTRPSSPREPCPDASPRPAGPPGSGPPRPAARPPAASSTRWPSPTGTRSARRSGWRTARSTSCTSSAAVRATRCCASSPPMPAVCRWSPGPPRRPRSATYSCRHAPTDRPATARRSVNSSPPHSR
;
A
#
# COMPACT_ATOMS: atom_id res chain seq x y z
N MET A 1 -10.74 2.91 -38.48
CA MET A 1 -10.88 3.18 -37.03
C MET A 1 -11.72 4.44 -36.92
N SER A 2 -12.82 4.41 -36.17
CA SER A 2 -13.70 5.58 -36.06
C SER A 2 -12.90 6.75 -35.49
N GLU A 3 -13.00 7.92 -36.14
CA GLU A 3 -12.53 9.18 -35.58
C GLU A 3 -12.96 9.27 -34.10
N GLY A 4 -12.00 9.43 -33.20
CA GLY A 4 -12.27 9.65 -31.77
C GLY A 4 -12.13 8.45 -30.82
N THR A 5 -11.82 7.24 -31.29
CA THR A 5 -11.51 6.12 -30.38
C THR A 5 -10.00 6.03 -30.12
N LYS A 6 -9.61 6.08 -28.84
CA LYS A 6 -8.22 5.93 -28.36
C LYS A 6 -8.04 4.63 -27.59
N THR A 7 -6.86 4.02 -27.70
CA THR A 7 -6.51 2.75 -27.06
C THR A 7 -5.39 2.99 -26.06
N PHE A 8 -5.57 2.57 -24.81
CA PHE A 8 -4.62 2.76 -23.72
C PHE A 8 -4.25 1.42 -23.10
N ALA A 9 -2.98 1.24 -22.70
CA ALA A 9 -2.59 0.15 -21.82
C ALA A 9 -2.51 0.65 -20.36
N ALA A 10 -3.08 -0.13 -19.44
CA ALA A 10 -2.94 0.09 -18.01
C ALA A 10 -2.18 -1.09 -17.41
N VAL A 11 -1.04 -0.82 -16.80
CA VAL A 11 -0.22 -1.77 -16.07
C VAL A 11 -0.57 -1.65 -14.59
N ASP A 12 -1.24 -2.67 -14.04
CA ASP A 12 -1.67 -2.72 -12.65
C ASP A 12 -0.88 -3.80 -11.92
N LEU A 13 -0.04 -3.38 -10.97
CA LEU A 13 0.84 -4.24 -10.18
C LEU A 13 0.33 -4.33 -8.74
N GLY A 14 -0.41 -5.39 -8.43
CA GLY A 14 -0.81 -5.70 -7.06
C GLY A 14 0.23 -6.55 -6.33
N ALA A 15 0.12 -6.61 -4.99
CA ALA A 15 1.01 -7.39 -4.12
C ALA A 15 1.00 -8.93 -4.35
N SER A 16 0.13 -9.45 -5.22
CA SER A 16 -0.01 -10.90 -5.47
C SER A 16 -0.05 -11.26 -6.97
N ASN A 17 -0.32 -10.30 -7.84
CA ASN A 17 -0.33 -10.48 -9.29
C ASN A 17 -0.15 -9.13 -10.00
N GLY A 18 0.42 -9.16 -11.20
CA GLY A 18 0.42 -8.05 -12.14
C GLY A 18 -0.51 -8.32 -13.32
N ARG A 19 -1.02 -7.26 -13.93
CA ARG A 19 -1.96 -7.30 -15.05
C ARG A 19 -1.65 -6.19 -16.05
N VAL A 20 -1.86 -6.48 -17.33
CA VAL A 20 -1.95 -5.45 -18.36
C VAL A 20 -3.35 -5.49 -18.95
N MET A 21 -4.05 -4.37 -18.82
CA MET A 21 -5.39 -4.14 -19.35
C MET A 21 -5.30 -3.23 -20.56
N VAL A 22 -6.17 -3.44 -21.56
CA VAL A 22 -6.36 -2.53 -22.69
C VAL A 22 -7.71 -1.86 -22.54
N GLY A 23 -7.70 -0.53 -22.52
CA GLY A 23 -8.89 0.30 -22.55
C GLY A 23 -9.06 0.96 -23.91
N ARG A 24 -10.17 0.69 -24.59
CA ARG A 24 -10.59 1.45 -25.78
C ARG A 24 -11.66 2.45 -25.38
N VAL A 25 -11.31 3.73 -25.49
CA VAL A 25 -12.12 4.86 -25.06
C VAL A 25 -12.59 5.60 -26.30
N GLY A 26 -13.91 5.65 -26.51
CA GLY A 26 -14.54 6.43 -27.57
C GLY A 26 -15.62 7.35 -26.99
N PRO A 27 -16.34 8.10 -27.85
CA PRO A 27 -17.45 8.94 -27.41
C PRO A 27 -18.51 8.12 -26.68
N GLY A 28 -18.62 8.30 -25.35
CA GLY A 28 -19.58 7.60 -24.50
C GLY A 28 -19.33 6.09 -24.34
N THR A 29 -18.17 5.57 -24.75
CA THR A 29 -17.86 4.13 -24.69
C THR A 29 -16.52 3.86 -24.01
N LEU A 30 -16.51 2.84 -23.14
CA LEU A 30 -15.31 2.29 -22.52
C LEU A 30 -15.35 0.77 -22.66
N HIS A 31 -14.41 0.22 -23.42
CA HIS A 31 -14.23 -1.22 -23.53
C HIS A 31 -12.92 -1.63 -22.87
N LEU A 32 -13.01 -2.49 -21.85
CA LEU A 32 -11.86 -3.03 -21.15
C LEU A 32 -11.66 -4.50 -21.52
N SER A 33 -10.44 -4.86 -21.92
CA SER A 33 -10.01 -6.25 -22.09
C SER A 33 -8.71 -6.49 -21.35
N ARG A 34 -8.52 -7.72 -20.87
CA ARG A 34 -7.25 -8.13 -20.24
C ARG A 34 -6.32 -8.67 -21.30
N ALA A 35 -5.19 -8.00 -21.53
CA ALA A 35 -4.16 -8.49 -22.43
C ALA A 35 -3.32 -9.60 -21.77
N HIS A 36 -2.91 -9.39 -20.52
CA HIS A 36 -2.02 -10.31 -19.84
C HIS A 36 -2.20 -10.29 -18.32
N ARG A 37 -1.82 -11.39 -17.67
CA ARG A 37 -1.80 -11.53 -16.20
C ARG A 37 -0.66 -12.45 -15.80
N PHE A 38 0.10 -12.03 -14.81
CA PHE A 38 1.30 -12.73 -14.33
C PHE A 38 1.36 -12.71 -12.81
N PRO A 39 2.03 -13.69 -12.17
CA PRO A 39 2.13 -13.74 -10.72
C PRO A 39 3.09 -12.65 -10.19
N ASN A 40 2.80 -12.10 -9.01
CA ASN A 40 3.75 -11.32 -8.23
C ASN A 40 4.09 -12.15 -6.98
N ARG A 41 5.33 -12.64 -6.90
CA ARG A 41 5.75 -13.56 -5.84
C ARG A 41 6.91 -12.94 -5.05
N PRO A 42 6.73 -12.71 -3.73
CA PRO A 42 7.83 -12.37 -2.86
C PRO A 42 8.92 -13.46 -2.87
N VAL A 43 10.18 -13.06 -2.91
CA VAL A 43 11.34 -13.97 -2.89
C VAL A 43 12.05 -13.83 -1.55
N ARG A 44 12.20 -14.94 -0.82
CA ARG A 44 12.94 -14.98 0.44
C ARG A 44 14.42 -15.24 0.15
N LEU A 45 15.27 -14.28 0.48
CA LEU A 45 16.72 -14.38 0.43
C LEU A 45 17.31 -14.34 1.86
N PRO A 46 18.58 -14.75 2.08
CA PRO A 46 19.21 -14.68 3.40
C PRO A 46 19.15 -13.29 4.06
N GLU A 47 19.20 -12.23 3.24
CA GLU A 47 19.16 -10.84 3.68
C GLU A 47 17.74 -10.26 3.85
N GLY A 48 16.67 -11.00 3.53
CA GLY A 48 15.30 -10.54 3.71
C GLY A 48 14.33 -10.93 2.59
N LEU A 49 13.10 -10.40 2.69
CA LEU A 49 12.05 -10.57 1.70
C LEU A 49 12.19 -9.51 0.60
N ARG A 50 12.26 -9.95 -0.66
CA ARG A 50 12.41 -9.08 -1.82
C ARG A 50 11.23 -9.21 -2.78
N TRP A 51 11.01 -8.18 -3.57
CA TRP A 51 10.20 -8.27 -4.78
C TRP A 51 11.04 -8.82 -5.94
N ASP A 52 10.48 -9.73 -6.72
CA ASP A 52 11.04 -10.12 -8.02
C ASP A 52 10.74 -9.04 -9.07
N ILE A 53 11.38 -7.88 -8.92
CA ILE A 53 11.09 -6.70 -9.73
C ILE A 53 11.44 -6.90 -11.21
N LEU A 54 12.44 -7.73 -11.51
CA LEU A 54 12.82 -8.06 -12.88
C LEU A 54 11.77 -8.99 -13.51
N GLY A 55 11.29 -10.01 -12.77
CA GLY A 55 10.18 -10.83 -13.23
C GLY A 55 8.88 -10.04 -13.44
N LEU A 56 8.62 -9.03 -12.59
CA LEU A 56 7.52 -8.10 -12.80
C LEU A 56 7.70 -7.29 -14.09
N TYR A 57 8.89 -6.74 -14.32
CA TYR A 57 9.19 -5.99 -15.54
C TYR A 57 9.03 -6.83 -16.80
N ASP A 58 9.48 -8.08 -16.79
CA ASP A 58 9.30 -9.03 -17.90
C ASP A 58 7.80 -9.29 -18.17
N GLY A 59 7.01 -9.50 -17.11
CA GLY A 59 5.54 -9.61 -17.23
C GLY A 59 4.86 -8.36 -17.78
N VAL A 60 5.41 -7.17 -17.50
CA VAL A 60 4.95 -5.91 -18.10
C VAL A 60 5.25 -5.89 -19.60
N LEU A 61 6.48 -6.24 -20.02
CA LEU A 61 6.85 -6.29 -21.44
C LEU A 61 5.98 -7.30 -22.22
N ASP A 62 5.76 -8.49 -21.66
CA ASP A 62 4.88 -9.50 -22.23
C ASP A 62 3.44 -8.99 -22.37
N GLY A 63 2.95 -8.28 -21.35
CA GLY A 63 1.62 -7.70 -21.38
C GLY A 63 1.46 -6.56 -22.38
N LEU A 64 2.48 -5.71 -22.53
CA LEU A 64 2.50 -4.66 -23.55
C LEU A 64 2.58 -5.25 -24.96
N ARG A 65 3.32 -6.34 -25.16
CA ARG A 65 3.33 -7.09 -26.42
C ARG A 65 1.94 -7.65 -26.75
N ALA A 66 1.27 -8.23 -25.75
CA ALA A 66 -0.07 -8.78 -25.91
C ALA A 66 -1.15 -7.69 -26.09
N ALA A 67 -0.93 -6.47 -25.61
CA ALA A 67 -1.86 -5.35 -25.75
C ALA A 67 -2.06 -4.92 -27.21
N GLY A 68 -1.04 -5.08 -28.05
CA GLY A 68 -1.01 -4.54 -29.40
C GLY A 68 -0.92 -3.01 -29.40
N PRO A 69 -1.14 -2.35 -30.56
CA PRO A 69 -0.96 -0.90 -30.69
C PRO A 69 -1.79 -0.09 -29.69
N VAL A 70 -1.14 0.86 -29.00
CA VAL A 70 -1.72 1.76 -28.01
C VAL A 70 -1.31 3.21 -28.29
N ASP A 71 -2.19 4.15 -27.95
CA ASP A 71 -1.96 5.60 -28.02
C ASP A 71 -1.17 6.13 -26.81
N SER A 72 -1.29 5.49 -25.64
CA SER A 72 -0.49 5.76 -24.44
C SER A 72 -0.62 4.59 -23.44
N LEU A 73 0.25 4.57 -22.43
CA LEU A 73 0.12 3.66 -21.29
C LEU A 73 0.37 4.36 -19.95
N GLY A 74 -0.20 3.81 -18.89
CA GLY A 74 0.02 4.22 -17.51
C GLY A 74 0.32 3.03 -16.60
N ILE A 75 0.98 3.30 -15.47
CA ILE A 75 1.41 2.27 -14.51
C ILE A 75 0.93 2.67 -13.12
N ASP A 76 0.25 1.75 -12.45
CA ASP A 76 -0.04 1.80 -11.02
C ASP A 76 0.48 0.55 -10.32
N SER A 77 0.79 0.70 -9.03
CA SER A 77 1.23 -0.41 -8.19
C SER A 77 0.80 -0.24 -6.74
N TRP A 78 1.08 -1.27 -5.93
CA TRP A 78 1.06 -1.12 -4.47
C TRP A 78 1.99 0.03 -4.00
N ALA A 79 1.72 0.50 -2.79
CA ALA A 79 2.36 1.67 -2.19
C ALA A 79 3.71 1.37 -1.49
N VAL A 80 4.30 2.43 -0.92
CA VAL A 80 5.43 2.46 0.05
C VAL A 80 6.80 1.93 -0.39
N ASP A 81 6.85 0.86 -1.17
CA ASP A 81 8.12 0.21 -1.53
C ASP A 81 8.83 0.96 -2.66
N TYR A 82 10.16 0.78 -2.72
CA TYR A 82 11.02 1.55 -3.62
C TYR A 82 12.26 0.79 -4.06
N GLY A 83 12.78 1.18 -5.23
CA GLY A 83 14.13 0.82 -5.68
C GLY A 83 15.12 1.95 -5.39
N LEU A 84 16.38 1.57 -5.14
CA LEU A 84 17.50 2.51 -5.01
C LEU A 84 18.40 2.38 -6.24
N LEU A 85 18.72 3.51 -6.88
CA LEU A 85 19.61 3.55 -8.04
C LEU A 85 20.95 4.19 -7.68
N ASP A 86 22.01 3.75 -8.35
CA ASP A 86 23.33 4.35 -8.28
C ASP A 86 23.44 5.64 -9.13
N ALA A 87 24.67 6.14 -9.33
CA ALA A 87 24.91 7.37 -10.07
C ALA A 87 24.67 7.22 -11.58
N GLU A 88 24.74 5.99 -12.08
CA GLU A 88 24.54 5.59 -13.46
C GLU A 88 23.09 5.21 -13.76
N GLY A 89 22.24 5.16 -12.73
CA GLY A 89 20.82 4.81 -12.83
C GLY A 89 20.57 3.30 -12.76
N ALA A 90 21.58 2.49 -12.45
CA ALA A 90 21.40 1.06 -12.26
C ALA A 90 20.85 0.74 -10.86
N LEU A 91 20.01 -0.29 -10.79
CA LEU A 91 19.39 -0.73 -9.54
C LEU A 91 20.44 -1.36 -8.61
N LEU A 92 20.58 -0.81 -7.40
CA LEU A 92 21.54 -1.26 -6.36
C LEU A 92 21.13 -2.58 -5.69
N GLY A 93 20.08 -3.25 -6.16
CA GLY A 93 19.55 -4.51 -5.65
C GLY A 93 18.02 -4.53 -5.66
N ASN A 94 17.43 -5.73 -5.60
CA ASN A 94 15.98 -5.88 -5.64
C ASN A 94 15.29 -5.14 -4.48
N PRO A 95 14.16 -4.44 -4.74
CA PRO A 95 13.37 -3.76 -3.73
C PRO A 95 13.03 -4.68 -2.55
N VAL A 96 13.18 -4.16 -1.34
CA VAL A 96 12.72 -4.85 -0.13
C VAL A 96 11.20 -4.82 -0.12
N HIS A 97 10.60 -5.93 0.30
CA HIS A 97 9.16 -6.00 0.45
C HIS A 97 8.71 -5.34 1.76
N TYR A 98 7.61 -4.57 1.75
CA TYR A 98 7.05 -3.95 2.97
C TYR A 98 6.72 -4.92 4.14
N ARG A 99 6.70 -6.23 3.90
CA ARG A 99 6.47 -7.29 4.92
C ARG A 99 7.78 -7.84 5.48
N ASP A 100 8.91 -7.29 5.07
CA ASP A 100 10.19 -7.61 5.65
C ASP A 100 10.28 -7.08 7.10
N PRO A 101 10.76 -7.89 8.07
CA PRO A 101 10.77 -7.52 9.48
C PRO A 101 11.81 -6.43 9.82
N ARG A 102 12.58 -5.91 8.84
CA ARG A 102 13.59 -4.86 9.08
C ARG A 102 13.04 -3.59 9.75
N THR A 103 11.71 -3.39 9.75
CA THR A 103 11.07 -2.21 10.33
C THR A 103 10.44 -2.44 11.71
N ASP A 104 10.42 -3.68 12.21
CA ASP A 104 9.67 -4.06 13.43
C ASP A 104 10.05 -3.23 14.67
N ALA A 105 11.32 -2.83 14.80
CA ALA A 105 11.84 -2.05 15.92
C ALA A 105 12.13 -0.58 15.58
N VAL A 106 11.67 -0.08 14.43
CA VAL A 106 12.05 1.25 13.93
C VAL A 106 11.12 2.36 14.42
N ALA A 107 9.86 2.02 14.75
CA ALA A 107 8.86 2.98 15.21
C ALA A 107 9.35 3.78 16.43
N GLU A 108 9.95 3.13 17.42
CA GLU A 108 10.46 3.79 18.63
C GLU A 108 11.57 4.79 18.32
N LYS A 109 12.49 4.44 17.41
CA LYS A 109 13.57 5.34 16.95
C LYS A 109 12.99 6.58 16.24
N VAL A 110 11.97 6.39 15.42
CA VAL A 110 11.26 7.49 14.76
C VAL A 110 10.60 8.39 15.80
N TRP A 111 9.82 7.82 16.73
CA TRP A 111 9.05 8.58 17.73
C TRP A 111 9.90 9.31 18.76
N ALA A 112 11.07 8.77 19.11
CA ALA A 112 12.05 9.46 19.94
C ALA A 112 12.58 10.74 19.28
N THR A 113 12.58 10.79 17.94
CA THR A 113 13.10 11.91 17.16
C THR A 113 12.01 12.86 16.70
N VAL A 114 10.85 12.34 16.28
CA VAL A 114 9.66 13.08 15.84
C VAL A 114 8.44 12.44 16.50
N PRO A 115 7.83 13.09 17.51
CA PRO A 115 6.66 12.55 18.20
C PRO A 115 5.51 12.18 17.25
N PRO A 116 4.74 11.11 17.52
CA PRO A 116 3.68 10.62 16.62
C PRO A 116 2.62 11.68 16.26
N ASP A 117 2.27 12.54 17.22
CA ASP A 117 1.34 13.64 17.04
C ASP A 117 1.86 14.71 16.08
N GLU A 118 3.14 15.04 16.19
CA GLU A 118 3.79 15.98 15.29
C GLU A 118 3.92 15.40 13.87
N LEU A 119 4.37 14.15 13.76
CA LEU A 119 4.51 13.46 12.48
C LEU A 119 3.16 13.37 11.75
N TYR A 120 2.09 13.03 12.48
CA TYR A 120 0.74 12.98 11.94
C TYR A 120 0.22 14.36 11.51
N ARG A 121 0.44 15.41 12.31
CA ARG A 121 0.04 16.77 11.93
C ARG A 121 0.76 17.27 10.67
N ALA A 122 2.01 16.84 10.47
CA ALA A 122 2.81 17.23 9.31
C ALA A 122 2.43 16.48 8.03
N THR A 123 2.07 15.19 8.14
CA THR A 123 1.92 14.30 6.98
C THR A 123 0.50 13.79 6.76
N GLY A 124 -0.33 13.78 7.80
CA GLY A 124 -1.67 13.21 7.77
C GLY A 124 -1.73 11.69 7.55
N ILE A 125 -0.58 11.01 7.49
CA ILE A 125 -0.49 9.58 7.18
C ILE A 125 -0.57 8.76 8.46
N GLN A 126 -1.39 7.70 8.41
CA GLN A 126 -1.54 6.75 9.52
C GLN A 126 -0.18 6.18 9.95
N HIS A 127 -0.08 5.75 11.20
CA HIS A 127 1.05 4.94 11.61
C HIS A 127 0.92 3.55 11.00
N ALA A 128 1.85 3.21 10.11
CA ALA A 128 2.12 1.85 9.69
C ALA A 128 3.64 1.61 9.79
N PRO A 129 4.08 0.49 10.40
CA PRO A 129 5.50 0.25 10.68
C PRO A 129 6.34 0.17 9.40
N PHE A 130 5.71 -0.18 8.28
CA PHE A 130 6.35 -0.37 6.97
C PHE A 130 6.30 0.87 6.05
N ASN A 131 5.83 2.04 6.53
CA ASN A 131 5.88 3.27 5.74
C ASN A 131 7.32 3.55 5.23
N THR A 132 7.46 4.14 4.05
CA THR A 132 8.76 4.43 3.43
C THR A 132 9.69 5.20 4.37
N LEU A 133 9.16 6.14 5.15
CA LEU A 133 9.90 6.83 6.21
C LEU A 133 10.58 5.85 7.18
N CYS A 134 9.84 4.87 7.71
CA CYS A 134 10.39 3.85 8.60
C CYS A 134 11.40 2.96 7.86
N GLN A 135 11.13 2.59 6.61
CA GLN A 135 12.04 1.82 5.78
C GLN A 135 13.39 2.53 5.56
N LEU A 136 13.37 3.85 5.33
CA LEU A 136 14.58 4.66 5.16
C LEU A 136 15.35 4.81 6.48
N VAL A 137 14.65 5.01 7.60
CA VAL A 137 15.29 5.05 8.93
C VAL A 137 15.91 3.71 9.30
N ALA A 138 15.30 2.59 8.87
CA ALA A 138 15.87 1.24 9.00
C ALA A 138 17.14 1.05 8.15
N ALA A 139 17.16 1.65 6.96
CA ALA A 139 18.26 1.53 5.99
C ALA A 139 19.44 2.48 6.27
N GLN A 140 19.34 3.38 7.25
CA GLN A 140 20.43 4.28 7.64
C GLN A 140 21.70 3.50 8.01
N GLY A 141 22.83 3.94 7.47
CA GLY A 141 24.13 3.29 7.67
C GLY A 141 24.36 2.03 6.82
N THR A 142 23.37 1.59 6.03
CA THR A 142 23.59 0.48 5.09
C THR A 142 24.44 0.95 3.89
N PRO A 143 25.33 0.09 3.35
CA PRO A 143 26.09 0.41 2.15
C PRO A 143 25.19 0.73 0.94
N GLN A 144 24.05 0.05 0.85
CA GLN A 144 23.09 0.26 -0.24
C GLN A 144 22.50 1.67 -0.24
N LEU A 145 22.03 2.15 0.93
CA LEU A 145 21.52 3.52 1.04
C LEU A 145 22.63 4.57 0.85
N ALA A 146 23.85 4.29 1.34
CA ALA A 146 24.98 5.20 1.19
C ALA A 146 25.42 5.37 -0.29
N ALA A 147 25.30 4.32 -1.10
CA ALA A 147 25.62 4.35 -2.53
C ALA A 147 24.51 5.00 -3.39
N ALA A 148 23.27 5.02 -2.88
CA ALA A 148 22.12 5.49 -3.64
C ALA A 148 22.20 6.97 -4.03
N LYS A 149 21.87 7.27 -5.29
CA LYS A 149 21.70 8.62 -5.82
C LYS A 149 20.26 8.96 -6.14
N ARG A 150 19.43 7.93 -6.34
CA ARG A 150 17.99 8.07 -6.60
C ARG A 150 17.18 7.01 -5.87
N LEU A 151 15.97 7.39 -5.51
CA LEU A 151 14.92 6.50 -5.03
C LEU A 151 13.70 6.69 -5.93
N LEU A 152 13.21 5.59 -6.49
CA LEU A 152 11.98 5.55 -7.26
C LEU A 152 11.01 4.60 -6.58
N LEU A 153 9.76 5.03 -6.41
CA LEU A 153 8.69 4.13 -5.99
C LEU A 153 8.47 3.08 -7.09
N ILE A 154 7.88 1.93 -6.74
CA ILE A 154 7.71 0.82 -7.69
C ILE A 154 7.15 1.20 -9.07
N PRO A 155 6.06 2.00 -9.19
CA PRO A 155 5.52 2.30 -10.51
C PRO A 155 6.43 3.27 -11.28
N ASP A 156 7.09 4.19 -10.57
CA ASP A 156 8.08 5.11 -11.13
C ASP A 156 9.35 4.38 -11.59
N LEU A 157 9.77 3.32 -10.90
CA LEU A 157 10.89 2.47 -11.30
C LEU A 157 10.61 1.74 -12.61
N ILE A 158 9.40 1.17 -12.75
CA ILE A 158 8.97 0.53 -13.99
C ILE A 158 8.87 1.57 -15.11
N ALA A 159 8.27 2.73 -14.84
CA ALA A 159 8.19 3.82 -15.82
C ALA A 159 9.59 4.28 -16.27
N TYR A 160 10.54 4.41 -15.34
CA TYR A 160 11.93 4.75 -15.64
C TYR A 160 12.59 3.71 -16.55
N TRP A 161 12.42 2.41 -16.30
CA TRP A 161 12.97 1.39 -17.20
C TRP A 161 12.32 1.40 -18.58
N LEU A 162 11.03 1.74 -18.67
CA LEU A 162 10.36 1.84 -19.95
C LEU A 162 10.78 3.08 -20.77
N THR A 163 11.18 4.17 -20.10
CA THR A 163 11.26 5.51 -20.75
C THR A 163 12.60 6.24 -20.58
N GLY A 164 13.42 5.84 -19.61
CA GLY A 164 14.60 6.56 -19.17
C GLY A 164 14.31 7.77 -18.27
N GLU A 165 13.04 8.13 -18.06
CA GLU A 165 12.64 9.34 -17.34
C GLU A 165 12.34 9.05 -15.86
N GLN A 166 13.02 9.77 -14.96
CA GLN A 166 12.86 9.61 -13.51
C GLN A 166 11.85 10.62 -12.95
N GLY A 167 10.90 10.14 -12.15
CA GLY A 167 9.89 10.97 -11.49
C GLY A 167 9.39 10.33 -10.20
N THR A 168 8.60 11.08 -9.44
CA THR A 168 7.92 10.58 -8.25
C THR A 168 6.48 11.04 -8.27
N GLU A 169 5.57 10.15 -8.60
CA GLU A 169 4.15 10.49 -8.75
C GLU A 169 3.48 10.71 -7.39
N LEU A 170 2.76 11.83 -7.28
CA LEU A 170 2.31 12.43 -6.03
C LEU A 170 1.31 11.57 -5.22
N THR A 171 0.41 10.83 -5.86
CA THR A 171 -0.53 9.96 -5.13
C THR A 171 0.22 8.86 -4.39
N ASN A 172 1.23 8.25 -5.01
CA ASN A 172 2.05 7.24 -4.36
C ASN A 172 3.10 7.85 -3.42
N ALA A 173 3.67 9.00 -3.76
CA ALA A 173 4.54 9.78 -2.87
C ALA A 173 3.85 10.08 -1.53
N SER A 174 2.54 10.34 -1.53
CA SER A 174 1.79 10.58 -0.30
C SER A 174 1.78 9.40 0.67
N THR A 175 1.98 8.17 0.18
CA THR A 175 2.03 6.95 1.01
C THR A 175 3.33 6.83 1.80
N THR A 176 4.35 7.60 1.44
CA THR A 176 5.69 7.51 2.04
C THR A 176 5.78 8.01 3.47
N GLN A 177 4.75 8.74 3.94
CA GLN A 177 4.77 9.55 5.16
C GLN A 177 5.81 10.69 5.10
N LEU A 178 6.13 11.18 3.90
CA LEU A 178 7.07 12.29 3.68
C LEU A 178 6.45 13.45 2.88
N ILE A 179 5.16 13.40 2.53
CA ILE A 179 4.44 14.51 1.88
C ILE A 179 3.56 15.23 2.91
N ASP A 180 3.50 16.55 2.85
CA ASP A 180 2.47 17.35 3.51
C ASP A 180 1.26 17.46 2.58
N PRO A 181 0.10 16.87 2.93
CA PRO A 181 -1.06 16.81 2.03
C PRO A 181 -1.70 18.18 1.79
N ARG A 182 -1.40 19.20 2.61
CA ARG A 182 -1.94 20.56 2.47
C ARG A 182 -1.17 21.35 1.40
N THR A 183 0.15 21.20 1.38
CA THR A 183 1.02 21.86 0.40
C THR A 183 1.22 21.01 -0.85
N ARG A 184 0.98 19.69 -0.76
CA ARG A 184 1.24 18.69 -1.79
C ARG A 184 2.71 18.66 -2.22
N ASP A 185 3.59 18.84 -1.23
CA ASP A 185 5.04 18.85 -1.37
C ASP A 185 5.66 18.14 -0.16
N TRP A 186 6.97 17.95 -0.16
CA TRP A 186 7.67 17.24 0.90
C TRP A 186 7.52 17.89 2.28
N ALA A 187 7.27 17.06 3.30
CA ALA A 187 7.27 17.41 4.71
C ALA A 187 8.72 17.57 5.22
N VAL A 188 9.37 18.68 4.85
CA VAL A 188 10.79 18.96 5.11
C VAL A 188 11.18 18.86 6.60
N GLY A 189 10.29 19.29 7.51
CA GLY A 189 10.56 19.30 8.95
C GLY A 189 10.85 17.90 9.53
N PRO A 190 9.88 16.97 9.49
CA PRO A 190 10.09 15.58 9.91
C PRO A 190 11.25 14.89 9.15
N ALA A 191 11.33 15.07 7.83
CA ALA A 191 12.38 14.45 7.02
C ALA A 191 13.79 14.87 7.47
N ARG A 192 14.01 16.18 7.68
CA ARG A 192 15.30 16.71 8.16
C ARG A 192 15.66 16.16 9.53
N ARG A 193 14.72 16.13 10.48
CA ARG A 193 14.95 15.63 11.84
C ARG A 193 15.31 14.14 11.86
N LEU A 194 14.74 13.37 10.95
CA LEU A 194 15.03 11.95 10.79
C LEU A 194 16.24 11.67 9.90
N SER A 195 16.96 12.70 9.44
CA SER A 195 18.09 12.58 8.51
C SER A 195 17.72 11.81 7.24
N ILE A 196 16.55 12.12 6.67
CA ILE A 196 16.09 11.62 5.38
C ILE A 196 16.40 12.68 4.32
N GLU A 197 17.25 12.32 3.38
CA GLU A 197 17.65 13.17 2.26
C GLU A 197 16.54 13.22 1.20
N LEU A 198 15.67 14.24 1.26
CA LEU A 198 14.58 14.40 0.29
C LEU A 198 15.06 14.54 -1.16
N GLY A 199 16.28 15.03 -1.38
CA GLY A 199 16.91 15.09 -2.71
C GLY A 199 17.26 13.72 -3.31
N LEU A 200 17.07 12.63 -2.56
CA LEU A 200 17.16 11.26 -3.06
C LEU A 200 15.96 10.91 -3.95
N PHE A 201 14.78 11.48 -3.67
CA PHE A 201 13.59 11.27 -4.50
C PHE A 201 13.72 12.05 -5.82
N ALA A 202 13.15 11.50 -6.89
CA ALA A 202 13.06 12.21 -8.15
C ALA A 202 12.05 13.38 -8.07
N PRO A 203 12.06 14.32 -9.02
CA PRO A 203 11.10 15.42 -9.03
C PRO A 203 9.65 14.93 -8.98
N LEU A 204 8.83 15.62 -8.18
CA LEU A 204 7.41 15.31 -8.04
C LEU A 204 6.66 15.50 -9.37
N ARG A 205 5.78 14.55 -9.71
CA ARG A 205 4.87 14.58 -10.86
C ARG A 205 3.43 14.41 -10.39
N ARG A 206 2.48 14.95 -11.13
CA ARG A 206 1.05 14.82 -10.88
C ARG A 206 0.42 13.83 -11.85
N PRO A 207 -0.66 13.13 -11.48
CA PRO A 207 -1.44 12.35 -12.45
C PRO A 207 -1.78 13.19 -13.68
N GLY A 208 -1.51 12.65 -14.87
CA GLY A 208 -1.67 13.31 -16.16
C GLY A 208 -0.37 13.94 -16.72
N ASP A 209 0.68 14.09 -15.91
CA ASP A 209 1.97 14.59 -16.41
C ASP A 209 2.64 13.54 -17.32
N PRO A 210 3.42 13.97 -18.34
CA PRO A 210 4.19 13.06 -19.18
C PRO A 210 5.28 12.35 -18.38
N ALA A 211 5.42 11.05 -18.61
CA ALA A 211 6.48 10.21 -18.04
C ALA A 211 7.49 9.73 -19.10
N GLY A 212 7.56 10.42 -20.24
CA GLY A 212 8.48 10.10 -21.34
C GLY A 212 7.85 9.25 -22.45
N LEU A 213 8.70 8.83 -23.38
CA LEU A 213 8.34 7.92 -24.48
C LEU A 213 8.99 6.57 -24.24
N LEU A 214 8.38 5.49 -24.73
CA LEU A 214 9.01 4.17 -24.70
C LEU A 214 10.37 4.21 -25.40
N LEU A 215 11.39 3.66 -24.71
CA LEU A 215 12.74 3.55 -25.23
C LEU A 215 12.78 2.62 -26.47
N PRO A 216 13.75 2.80 -27.38
CA PRO A 216 13.86 1.97 -28.59
C PRO A 216 13.87 0.46 -28.32
N HIS A 217 14.63 0.00 -27.32
CA HIS A 217 14.71 -1.41 -26.98
C HIS A 217 13.39 -1.97 -26.39
N VAL A 218 12.57 -1.10 -25.78
CA VAL A 218 11.25 -1.47 -25.25
C VAL A 218 10.25 -1.60 -26.40
N LEU A 219 10.28 -0.68 -27.36
CA LEU A 219 9.48 -0.79 -28.59
C LEU A 219 9.83 -2.07 -29.35
N GLU A 220 11.11 -2.40 -29.47
CA GLU A 220 11.58 -3.66 -30.08
C GLU A 220 11.06 -4.88 -29.31
N ALA A 221 11.24 -4.91 -27.98
CA ALA A 221 10.82 -6.03 -27.15
C ALA A 221 9.29 -6.24 -27.17
N THR A 222 8.51 -5.16 -27.24
CA THR A 222 7.04 -5.21 -27.20
C THR A 222 6.40 -5.28 -28.59
N GLY A 223 7.13 -4.98 -29.67
CA GLY A 223 6.58 -4.89 -31.02
C GLY A 223 5.59 -3.74 -31.23
N LEU A 224 5.55 -2.76 -30.33
CA LEU A 224 4.68 -1.59 -30.45
C LEU A 224 5.21 -0.61 -31.49
N GLY A 225 4.31 -0.08 -32.33
CA GLY A 225 4.63 0.98 -33.29
C GLY A 225 4.79 2.32 -32.59
N GLY A 226 6.03 2.82 -32.47
CA GLY A 226 6.35 4.07 -31.81
C GLY A 226 6.11 5.34 -32.66
N PRO A 227 6.11 6.53 -32.04
CA PRO A 227 6.34 6.78 -30.61
C PRO A 227 5.13 6.43 -29.73
N VAL A 228 5.38 5.82 -28.56
CA VAL A 228 4.33 5.52 -27.55
C VAL A 228 4.63 6.29 -26.26
N PRO A 229 3.77 7.25 -25.87
CA PRO A 229 3.95 8.01 -24.64
C PRO A 229 3.50 7.24 -23.40
N VAL A 230 4.26 7.39 -22.31
CA VAL A 230 3.87 6.97 -20.96
C VAL A 230 3.33 8.19 -20.22
N THR A 231 2.15 8.04 -19.61
CA THR A 231 1.50 9.10 -18.83
C THR A 231 1.45 8.67 -17.37
N THR A 232 1.82 9.57 -16.46
CA THR A 232 1.63 9.32 -15.03
C THR A 232 0.14 9.24 -14.71
N VAL A 233 -0.25 8.31 -13.85
CA VAL A 233 -1.64 8.10 -13.41
C VAL A 233 -1.71 8.26 -11.89
N GLY A 234 -2.85 7.95 -11.25
CA GLY A 234 -2.84 7.68 -9.81
C GLY A 234 -2.01 6.43 -9.55
N SER A 235 -0.69 6.57 -9.43
CA SER A 235 0.24 5.44 -9.49
C SER A 235 0.20 4.57 -8.22
N HIS A 236 -0.42 5.06 -7.15
CA HIS A 236 -0.91 4.17 -6.10
C HIS A 236 -2.19 3.47 -6.59
N ASP A 237 -2.18 2.14 -6.64
CA ASP A 237 -3.31 1.30 -7.08
C ASP A 237 -4.66 1.72 -6.44
N THR A 238 -4.67 2.07 -5.17
CA THR A 238 -5.87 2.54 -4.46
C THR A 238 -6.32 3.91 -4.95
N ALA A 239 -5.42 4.81 -5.34
CA ALA A 239 -5.78 6.08 -5.96
C ALA A 239 -6.46 5.87 -7.33
N SER A 240 -5.93 4.96 -8.15
CA SER A 240 -6.57 4.55 -9.41
C SER A 240 -7.93 3.87 -9.19
N ALA A 241 -8.04 3.00 -8.18
CA ALA A 241 -9.30 2.35 -7.83
C ALA A 241 -10.39 3.35 -7.37
N VAL A 242 -10.01 4.35 -6.56
CA VAL A 242 -10.93 5.39 -6.10
C VAL A 242 -11.36 6.30 -7.26
N ALA A 243 -10.45 6.65 -8.17
CA ALA A 243 -10.78 7.45 -9.36
C ALA A 243 -11.81 6.75 -10.28
N ALA A 244 -11.91 5.42 -10.22
CA ALA A 244 -12.88 4.63 -10.97
C ALA A 244 -14.25 4.48 -10.28
N VAL A 245 -14.43 5.04 -9.08
CA VAL A 245 -15.73 5.00 -8.39
C VAL A 245 -16.74 5.82 -9.21
N PRO A 246 -17.91 5.25 -9.56
CA PRO A 246 -18.88 5.90 -10.43
C PRO A 246 -19.74 6.94 -9.66
N ALA A 247 -19.09 7.79 -8.87
CA ALA A 247 -19.74 8.87 -8.14
C ALA A 247 -19.97 10.07 -9.07
N ARG A 248 -21.10 10.76 -8.91
CA ARG A 248 -21.36 12.01 -9.62
C ARG A 248 -20.67 13.18 -8.91
N PRO A 249 -20.31 14.26 -9.63
CA PRO A 249 -19.82 15.48 -9.00
C PRO A 249 -20.77 15.96 -7.88
N GLY A 250 -20.22 16.18 -6.69
CA GLY A 250 -20.97 16.61 -5.50
C GLY A 250 -21.72 15.50 -4.75
N GLU A 251 -21.66 14.25 -5.22
CA GLU A 251 -22.23 13.10 -4.49
C GLU A 251 -21.36 12.76 -3.28
N ARG A 252 -22.00 12.56 -2.12
CA ARG A 252 -21.31 12.04 -0.93
C ARG A 252 -21.29 10.52 -1.01
N PHE A 253 -20.11 9.96 -1.22
CA PHE A 253 -19.89 8.52 -1.26
C PHE A 253 -18.81 8.09 -0.28
N ALA A 254 -18.85 6.81 0.05
CA ALA A 254 -17.75 6.10 0.69
C ALA A 254 -17.38 4.92 -0.21
N TYR A 255 -16.11 4.54 -0.17
CA TYR A 255 -15.62 3.38 -0.92
C TYR A 255 -15.06 2.33 0.03
N LEU A 256 -15.08 1.08 -0.44
CA LEU A 256 -14.38 -0.04 0.16
C LEU A 256 -13.59 -0.75 -0.95
N CYS A 257 -12.30 -0.46 -1.06
CA CYS A 257 -11.42 -1.18 -1.98
C CYS A 257 -11.10 -2.54 -1.35
N THR A 258 -11.63 -3.63 -1.90
CA THR A 258 -11.44 -5.00 -1.36
C THR A 258 -10.41 -5.78 -2.19
N GLY A 259 -9.19 -5.90 -1.67
CA GLY A 259 -8.14 -6.77 -2.19
C GLY A 259 -7.45 -7.56 -1.07
N THR A 260 -6.14 -7.81 -1.24
CA THR A 260 -5.30 -8.35 -0.15
C THR A 260 -5.41 -7.49 1.10
N TRP A 261 -5.45 -6.17 0.92
CA TRP A 261 -5.88 -5.19 1.92
C TRP A 261 -7.32 -4.77 1.64
N SER A 262 -8.04 -4.33 2.69
CA SER A 262 -9.29 -3.61 2.50
C SER A 262 -9.13 -2.18 2.96
N LEU A 263 -9.48 -1.22 2.10
CA LEU A 263 -9.37 0.21 2.41
C LEU A 263 -10.77 0.81 2.39
N ALA A 264 -11.26 1.21 3.56
CA ALA A 264 -12.54 1.89 3.70
C ALA A 264 -12.29 3.38 3.88
N GLY A 265 -12.92 4.21 3.05
CA GLY A 265 -12.62 5.64 3.06
C GLY A 265 -13.63 6.52 2.36
N LEU A 266 -13.31 7.81 2.41
CA LEU A 266 -14.00 8.92 1.77
C LEU A 266 -13.03 9.63 0.81
N GLU A 267 -13.60 10.33 -0.15
CA GLU A 267 -12.89 11.33 -0.95
C GLU A 267 -13.28 12.72 -0.43
N LEU A 268 -12.28 13.53 -0.06
CA LEU A 268 -12.46 14.85 0.55
C LEU A 268 -11.68 15.92 -0.21
N ASP A 269 -12.11 17.18 -0.11
CA ASP A 269 -11.40 18.32 -0.72
C ASP A 269 -10.16 18.75 0.08
N ALA A 270 -10.10 18.39 1.38
CA ALA A 270 -9.04 18.81 2.29
C ALA A 270 -8.72 17.73 3.34
N PRO A 271 -7.47 17.66 3.83
CA PRO A 271 -7.05 16.62 4.77
C PRO A 271 -7.57 16.87 6.18
N VAL A 272 -7.87 15.79 6.90
CA VAL A 272 -8.31 15.77 8.29
C VAL A 272 -7.13 15.32 9.18
N THR A 273 -6.35 16.29 9.66
CA THR A 273 -5.15 16.07 10.48
C THR A 273 -5.36 16.32 11.98
N THR A 274 -6.60 16.16 12.44
CA THR A 274 -6.97 16.37 13.86
C THR A 274 -6.44 15.24 14.76
N ASP A 275 -6.35 15.50 16.05
CA ASP A 275 -5.98 14.50 17.06
C ASP A 275 -6.94 13.31 17.10
N ALA A 276 -8.24 13.52 16.83
CA ALA A 276 -9.23 12.45 16.73
C ALA A 276 -8.94 11.54 15.53
N SER A 277 -8.58 12.12 14.38
CA SER A 277 -8.18 11.41 13.17
C SER A 277 -6.92 10.57 13.40
N ARG A 278 -5.91 11.15 14.07
CA ARG A 278 -4.70 10.46 14.51
C ARG A 278 -5.02 9.28 15.42
N ALA A 279 -5.80 9.50 16.47
CA ALA A 279 -6.12 8.49 17.48
C ALA A 279 -6.88 7.30 16.87
N ALA A 280 -7.70 7.55 15.85
CA ALA A 280 -8.40 6.51 15.10
C ALA A 280 -7.55 5.88 13.96
N ASN A 281 -6.31 6.34 13.80
CA ASN A 281 -5.34 5.90 12.78
C ASN A 281 -5.87 5.99 11.34
N PHE A 282 -6.61 7.06 11.03
CA PHE A 282 -6.95 7.37 9.64
C PHE A 282 -5.76 7.97 8.89
N THR A 283 -5.69 7.74 7.59
CA THR A 283 -4.68 8.31 6.70
C THR A 283 -5.30 9.32 5.75
N ASN A 284 -4.51 10.30 5.32
CA ASN A 284 -4.87 11.34 4.35
C ASN A 284 -3.95 11.23 3.13
N GLU A 285 -4.18 10.22 2.31
CA GLU A 285 -3.39 10.05 1.10
C GLU A 285 -3.92 10.93 -0.03
N LEU A 286 -3.06 11.33 -0.96
CA LEU A 286 -3.47 12.12 -2.11
C LEU A 286 -4.19 11.27 -3.15
N GLY A 287 -5.22 11.84 -3.77
CA GLY A 287 -5.99 11.27 -4.87
C GLY A 287 -5.76 11.99 -6.19
N VAL A 288 -6.47 11.53 -7.23
CA VAL A 288 -6.50 12.17 -8.55
C VAL A 288 -7.27 13.49 -8.47
N ASP A 289 -6.97 14.44 -9.34
CA ASP A 289 -7.62 15.77 -9.39
C ASP A 289 -7.50 16.59 -8.09
N GLY A 290 -6.48 16.31 -7.27
CA GLY A 290 -6.19 17.05 -6.05
C GLY A 290 -7.08 16.66 -4.86
N THR A 291 -7.85 15.58 -4.95
CA THR A 291 -8.64 15.10 -3.82
C THR A 291 -7.75 14.49 -2.73
N ILE A 292 -8.34 14.29 -1.54
CA ILE A 292 -7.76 13.56 -0.42
C ILE A 292 -8.56 12.27 -0.24
N ARG A 293 -7.84 11.15 -0.23
CA ARG A 293 -8.36 9.83 0.15
C ARG A 293 -8.21 9.68 1.66
N PHE A 294 -9.28 10.02 2.37
CA PHE A 294 -9.36 9.87 3.83
C PHE A 294 -9.86 8.48 4.18
N LEU A 295 -8.94 7.60 4.59
CA LEU A 295 -9.25 6.17 4.69
C LEU A 295 -8.58 5.50 5.89
N ARG A 296 -8.96 4.25 6.12
CA ARG A 296 -8.30 3.38 7.10
C ARG A 296 -7.98 2.02 6.47
N ASN A 297 -6.78 1.52 6.75
CA ASN A 297 -6.38 0.18 6.36
C ASN A 297 -7.05 -0.85 7.26
N ILE A 298 -7.60 -1.88 6.62
CA ILE A 298 -8.19 -3.06 7.21
C ILE A 298 -7.46 -4.26 6.61
N MET A 299 -7.19 -5.29 7.41
CA MET A 299 -6.42 -6.44 6.95
C MET A 299 -7.03 -7.20 5.76
N GLY A 300 -8.32 -6.96 5.47
CA GLY A 300 -8.98 -7.42 4.25
C GLY A 300 -8.95 -8.93 4.08
N MET A 301 -8.77 -9.36 2.82
CA MET A 301 -8.83 -10.77 2.46
C MET A 301 -7.53 -11.54 2.73
N TRP A 302 -6.47 -10.88 3.21
CA TRP A 302 -5.21 -11.53 3.56
C TRP A 302 -5.40 -12.69 4.55
N LEU A 303 -6.21 -12.49 5.59
CA LEU A 303 -6.51 -13.55 6.56
C LEU A 303 -7.09 -14.79 5.89
N LEU A 304 -8.01 -14.59 4.93
CA LEU A 304 -8.57 -15.70 4.16
C LEU A 304 -7.51 -16.34 3.27
N GLN A 305 -6.67 -15.56 2.59
CA GLN A 305 -5.60 -16.09 1.73
C GLN A 305 -4.61 -16.96 2.53
N GLU A 306 -4.27 -16.56 3.76
CA GLU A 306 -3.39 -17.36 4.64
C GLU A 306 -4.08 -18.62 5.16
N CYS A 307 -5.37 -18.54 5.48
CA CYS A 307 -6.17 -19.72 5.80
C CYS A 307 -6.19 -20.70 4.61
N MET A 308 -6.49 -20.23 3.40
CA MET A 308 -6.49 -21.04 2.19
C MET A 308 -5.13 -21.71 1.94
N ARG A 309 -4.02 -20.96 2.08
CA ARG A 309 -2.67 -21.52 1.92
C ARG A 309 -2.37 -22.60 2.96
N THR A 310 -2.80 -22.40 4.20
CA THR A 310 -2.65 -23.37 5.28
C THR A 310 -3.50 -24.61 5.05
N TRP A 311 -4.70 -24.46 4.46
CA TRP A 311 -5.59 -25.56 4.12
C TRP A 311 -5.23 -26.28 2.82
N GLY A 312 -4.29 -25.74 2.03
CA GLY A 312 -3.95 -26.27 0.71
C GLY A 312 -5.04 -26.01 -0.34
N GLU A 313 -5.93 -25.06 -0.08
CA GLU A 313 -7.05 -24.71 -0.96
C GLU A 313 -6.66 -23.57 -1.90
N SER A 314 -7.06 -23.68 -3.17
CA SER A 314 -6.84 -22.64 -4.18
C SER A 314 -8.11 -21.87 -4.55
N ASP A 315 -9.26 -22.32 -4.07
CA ASP A 315 -10.56 -21.71 -4.29
C ASP A 315 -11.31 -21.56 -2.95
N ILE A 316 -12.04 -20.46 -2.79
CA ILE A 316 -12.90 -20.21 -1.62
C ILE A 316 -14.25 -20.90 -1.76
N ALA A 317 -14.64 -21.33 -2.97
CA ALA A 317 -15.93 -21.96 -3.23
C ALA A 317 -16.23 -23.17 -2.31
N PRO A 318 -15.27 -24.04 -1.95
CA PRO A 318 -15.49 -25.12 -0.99
C PRO A 318 -15.76 -24.62 0.45
N CYS A 319 -15.28 -23.42 0.79
CA CYS A 319 -15.43 -22.82 2.13
C CYS A 319 -16.77 -22.12 2.33
N TRP A 320 -17.54 -21.88 1.25
CA TRP A 320 -18.87 -21.29 1.36
C TRP A 320 -19.87 -22.38 1.72
N PRO A 321 -20.58 -22.29 2.87
CA PRO A 321 -21.67 -23.21 3.13
C PRO A 321 -22.70 -23.03 2.01
N LYS A 322 -22.91 -24.05 1.18
CA LYS A 322 -23.98 -24.03 0.16
C LYS A 322 -25.29 -23.80 0.92
N PRO A 323 -25.92 -22.61 0.84
CA PRO A 323 -27.23 -22.45 1.43
C PRO A 323 -28.17 -23.36 0.63
N PRO A 324 -29.08 -24.12 1.27
CA PRO A 324 -30.16 -24.75 0.52
C PRO A 324 -30.94 -23.63 -0.19
N GLY A 325 -30.91 -23.62 -1.53
CA GLY A 325 -31.69 -22.68 -2.35
C GLY A 325 -30.92 -21.58 -3.10
N PHE A 326 -29.57 -21.53 -3.07
CA PHE A 326 -28.83 -20.53 -3.85
C PHE A 326 -28.83 -20.89 -5.36
N ARG A 327 -29.83 -20.41 -6.11
CA ARG A 327 -29.81 -20.40 -7.58
C ARG A 327 -28.81 -19.32 -8.04
N ARG A 328 -27.89 -19.72 -8.92
CA ARG A 328 -27.02 -18.82 -9.67
C ARG A 328 -27.91 -17.82 -10.43
N CYS A 329 -27.96 -16.55 -10.01
CA CYS A 329 -28.63 -15.53 -10.80
C CYS A 329 -27.90 -15.43 -12.15
N GLY A 330 -28.61 -15.77 -13.23
CA GLY A 330 -28.17 -15.50 -14.59
C GLY A 330 -28.11 -13.99 -14.86
N PRO A 331 -27.64 -13.58 -16.06
CA PRO A 331 -27.23 -12.20 -16.36
C PRO A 331 -28.37 -11.17 -16.46
N SER A 332 -29.57 -11.43 -15.94
CA SER A 332 -30.67 -10.47 -15.91
C SER A 332 -30.82 -9.87 -14.51
N TRP A 333 -29.92 -8.96 -14.13
CA TRP A 333 -30.21 -8.03 -13.05
C TRP A 333 -30.89 -6.81 -13.65
N THR A 334 -32.21 -6.74 -13.53
CA THR A 334 -32.96 -5.50 -13.70
C THR A 334 -33.05 -4.85 -12.32
N PRO A 335 -32.67 -3.57 -12.15
CA PRO A 335 -32.81 -2.89 -10.87
C PRO A 335 -34.30 -2.86 -10.51
N PRO A 336 -34.70 -3.18 -9.27
CA PRO A 336 -36.09 -3.09 -8.87
C PRO A 336 -36.55 -1.63 -9.00
N THR A 337 -37.63 -1.43 -9.76
CA THR A 337 -38.36 -0.17 -9.77
C THR A 337 -38.79 0.14 -8.34
N ARG A 338 -38.56 1.40 -7.91
CA ARG A 338 -38.97 1.90 -6.59
C ARG A 338 -40.42 1.49 -6.31
N PRO A 339 -40.73 0.75 -5.24
CA PRO A 339 -42.08 0.70 -4.75
C PRO A 339 -42.42 2.09 -4.21
N SER A 340 -43.40 2.75 -4.83
CA SER A 340 -44.14 3.80 -4.17
C SER A 340 -44.91 3.17 -3.01
N SER A 341 -44.49 3.42 -1.77
CA SER A 341 -45.35 3.20 -0.61
C SER A 341 -45.53 4.51 0.17
N PRO A 342 -46.71 4.69 0.82
CA PRO A 342 -47.14 5.97 1.37
C PRO A 342 -46.40 6.27 2.67
N ARG A 343 -46.20 7.56 2.93
CA ARG A 343 -45.70 8.08 4.22
C ARG A 343 -46.64 7.66 5.35
N GLU A 344 -46.14 6.92 6.32
CA GLU A 344 -46.71 6.90 7.67
C GLU A 344 -45.88 7.80 8.60
N PRO A 345 -46.51 8.53 9.55
CA PRO A 345 -45.84 9.58 10.31
C PRO A 345 -45.06 9.03 11.50
N CYS A 346 -43.95 9.69 11.84
CA CYS A 346 -43.21 9.50 13.08
C CYS A 346 -44.08 9.92 14.29
N PRO A 347 -44.14 9.14 15.38
CA PRO A 347 -44.85 9.54 16.59
C PRO A 347 -43.99 10.51 17.44
N ASP A 348 -44.45 11.75 17.55
CA ASP A 348 -44.19 12.67 18.67
C ASP A 348 -45.14 12.27 19.83
N ALA A 349 -44.94 12.50 21.13
CA ALA A 349 -44.03 13.33 21.94
C ALA A 349 -44.04 12.71 23.38
N SER A 350 -43.25 13.12 24.37
CA SER A 350 -43.45 14.30 25.23
C SER A 350 -42.52 14.22 26.48
N PRO A 351 -42.47 15.19 27.43
CA PRO A 351 -41.39 16.19 27.52
C PRO A 351 -40.70 16.23 28.91
N ARG A 352 -39.62 17.00 29.07
CA ARG A 352 -39.15 17.48 30.39
C ARG A 352 -38.72 18.95 30.34
N PRO A 353 -38.86 19.69 31.45
CA PRO A 353 -39.33 21.08 31.43
C PRO A 353 -38.22 22.13 31.35
N ALA A 354 -38.61 23.30 30.85
CA ALA A 354 -37.83 24.52 30.73
C ALA A 354 -37.61 25.24 32.08
N GLY A 355 -36.39 25.74 32.29
CA GLY A 355 -36.08 26.80 33.27
C GLY A 355 -36.06 28.18 32.57
N PRO A 356 -36.28 29.28 33.31
CA PRO A 356 -36.62 30.59 32.74
C PRO A 356 -35.41 31.41 32.23
N PRO A 357 -35.63 32.44 31.39
CA PRO A 357 -34.56 33.19 30.72
C PRO A 357 -34.06 34.36 31.56
N GLY A 358 -32.73 34.52 31.60
CA GLY A 358 -32.05 35.69 32.16
C GLY A 358 -31.37 36.51 31.05
N SER A 359 -31.70 37.79 31.01
CA SER A 359 -31.20 38.87 30.17
C SER A 359 -29.67 39.05 30.17
N GLY A 360 -29.08 39.37 29.01
CA GLY A 360 -27.69 39.87 28.88
C GLY A 360 -27.48 41.25 29.54
N PRO A 361 -26.25 41.81 29.57
CA PRO A 361 -25.73 42.50 28.38
C PRO A 361 -24.18 42.39 28.25
N PRO A 362 -23.44 43.27 27.52
CA PRO A 362 -22.83 42.94 26.23
C PRO A 362 -21.28 42.89 26.23
N ARG A 363 -20.72 42.32 25.15
CA ARG A 363 -19.32 42.51 24.74
C ARG A 363 -19.04 43.97 24.36
N PRO A 364 -17.83 44.51 24.63
CA PRO A 364 -17.28 45.61 23.87
C PRO A 364 -16.27 45.15 22.81
N ALA A 365 -16.25 45.91 21.72
CA ALA A 365 -15.38 45.75 20.57
C ALA A 365 -13.99 46.38 20.74
N ALA A 366 -13.07 45.90 19.91
CA ALA A 366 -11.75 46.37 19.49
C ALA A 366 -11.21 47.74 19.94
N ARG A 367 -9.90 47.76 20.28
CA ARG A 367 -8.88 48.64 19.69
C ARG A 367 -7.44 48.18 20.02
N PRO A 368 -6.45 48.37 19.12
CA PRO A 368 -5.04 48.02 19.32
C PRO A 368 -4.26 49.16 20.01
N PRO A 369 -3.01 48.94 20.48
CA PRO A 369 -1.86 49.43 19.71
C PRO A 369 -0.51 48.69 19.91
N ALA A 370 0.44 49.06 19.02
CA ALA A 370 1.91 49.07 19.15
C ALA A 370 2.66 47.72 19.24
N ALA A 371 3.49 47.33 18.28
CA ALA A 371 4.77 47.94 17.87
C ALA A 371 5.76 48.12 19.03
N SER A 372 6.64 47.12 19.23
CA SER A 372 7.94 47.33 19.86
C SER A 372 8.99 46.45 19.19
N SER A 373 9.82 47.13 18.41
CA SER A 373 11.14 46.74 17.97
C SER A 373 12.04 46.29 19.12
N THR A 374 12.77 45.18 18.93
CA THR A 374 14.17 45.13 19.40
C THR A 374 14.99 44.23 18.47
N ARG A 375 15.89 44.88 17.74
CA ARG A 375 17.08 44.31 17.09
C ARG A 375 18.14 43.97 18.14
N TRP A 376 19.21 43.30 17.66
CA TRP A 376 20.63 43.29 18.07
C TRP A 376 21.14 41.86 18.33
N PRO A 377 22.41 41.53 18.01
CA PRO A 377 22.98 41.58 16.67
C PRO A 377 23.74 40.29 16.30
N SER A 378 24.00 40.11 15.00
CA SER A 378 25.10 39.26 14.50
C SER A 378 26.45 39.92 14.76
N PRO A 379 27.54 39.14 14.87
CA PRO A 379 28.86 39.59 14.44
C PRO A 379 29.31 38.81 13.19
N THR A 380 29.54 39.56 12.13
CA THR A 380 30.46 39.22 11.04
C THR A 380 31.90 39.24 11.56
N GLY A 381 32.73 38.30 11.11
CA GLY A 381 34.16 38.29 11.41
C GLY A 381 34.92 37.27 10.56
N THR A 382 35.23 37.66 9.33
CA THR A 382 36.17 37.02 8.39
C THR A 382 37.63 37.10 8.88
N ARG A 383 38.42 36.03 8.67
CA ARG A 383 39.83 36.01 8.17
C ARG A 383 40.34 34.56 8.21
N SER A 384 40.55 33.90 7.06
CA SER A 384 41.73 33.95 6.16
C SER A 384 42.88 32.99 6.53
N ALA A 385 43.04 31.98 5.66
CA ALA A 385 44.29 31.49 5.05
C ALA A 385 45.42 30.87 5.91
N ARG A 386 45.75 29.61 5.60
CA ARG A 386 47.05 29.08 5.09
C ARG A 386 46.91 27.56 4.90
N ARG A 387 47.03 27.01 3.68
CA ARG A 387 48.24 26.61 2.91
C ARG A 387 49.08 25.49 3.56
N SER A 388 48.96 24.29 2.98
CA SER A 388 50.02 23.32 2.57
C SER A 388 49.31 21.98 2.29
N GLY A 389 49.40 21.28 1.15
CA GLY A 389 50.43 21.19 0.13
C GLY A 389 51.09 19.80 0.19
N TRP A 390 51.19 19.14 -0.98
CA TRP A 390 51.97 17.91 -1.29
C TRP A 390 51.28 16.58 -0.88
N ARG A 391 51.20 15.50 -1.67
CA ARG A 391 51.97 15.02 -2.82
C ARG A 391 51.13 14.02 -3.65
N THR A 392 51.40 14.02 -4.95
CA THR A 392 51.15 12.97 -5.93
C THR A 392 51.96 11.70 -5.67
N ALA A 393 51.42 10.51 -5.99
CA ALA A 393 52.18 9.37 -6.51
C ALA A 393 51.28 8.45 -7.34
N ARG A 394 51.87 7.92 -8.42
CA ARG A 394 51.28 7.13 -9.50
C ARG A 394 51.33 5.63 -9.18
N SER A 395 50.46 4.89 -9.89
CA SER A 395 50.64 3.56 -10.51
C SER A 395 51.27 2.41 -9.70
N THR A 396 50.57 1.28 -9.64
CA THR A 396 50.87 0.11 -10.50
C THR A 396 49.79 -0.96 -10.41
N SER A 397 49.47 -1.50 -11.58
CA SER A 397 48.80 -2.78 -11.81
C SER A 397 49.62 -3.95 -11.27
N CYS A 398 48.97 -4.97 -10.72
CA CYS A 398 49.51 -6.32 -10.74
C CYS A 398 48.37 -7.34 -10.78
N THR A 399 48.27 -8.01 -11.93
CA THR A 399 47.63 -9.30 -12.14
C THR A 399 48.33 -10.38 -11.31
N SER A 400 47.56 -11.24 -10.65
CA SER A 400 47.99 -12.60 -10.34
C SER A 400 46.80 -13.53 -10.17
N SER A 401 46.69 -14.45 -11.12
CA SER A 401 45.92 -15.68 -11.08
C SER A 401 46.54 -16.62 -10.04
N ALA A 402 45.72 -17.24 -9.20
CA ALA A 402 46.09 -18.46 -8.50
C ALA A 402 44.84 -19.27 -8.16
N ALA A 403 44.70 -20.40 -8.86
CA ALA A 403 43.79 -21.47 -8.51
C ALA A 403 44.30 -22.19 -7.25
N VAL A 404 43.45 -22.39 -6.24
CA VAL A 404 43.68 -23.39 -5.19
C VAL A 404 42.39 -24.16 -4.88
N ARG A 405 42.58 -25.47 -4.90
CA ARG A 405 41.70 -26.59 -4.58
C ARG A 405 40.76 -26.38 -3.39
N ALA A 406 39.52 -26.83 -3.59
CA ALA A 406 38.56 -27.09 -2.53
C ALA A 406 38.98 -28.32 -1.71
N THR A 407 39.14 -28.14 -0.41
CA THR A 407 39.26 -29.21 0.58
C THR A 407 38.04 -29.14 1.49
N ARG A 408 37.30 -30.26 1.60
CA ARG A 408 36.20 -30.45 2.54
C ARG A 408 36.72 -30.37 3.97
N CYS A 409 36.04 -29.58 4.81
CA CYS A 409 36.05 -29.76 6.27
C CYS A 409 34.61 -29.70 6.78
N CYS A 410 34.15 -30.83 7.31
CA CYS A 410 33.00 -30.91 8.22
C CYS A 410 33.40 -30.30 9.57
N ALA A 411 32.61 -29.38 10.10
CA ALA A 411 32.60 -29.07 11.54
C ALA A 411 31.30 -28.37 11.95
N SER A 412 30.47 -29.11 12.70
CA SER A 412 29.69 -28.70 13.89
C SER A 412 28.86 -27.40 13.86
N SER A 413 27.54 -27.57 13.82
CA SER A 413 26.49 -26.59 14.13
C SER A 413 26.49 -26.15 15.62
N PRO A 414 26.19 -24.87 15.95
CA PRO A 414 25.79 -24.46 17.29
C PRO A 414 24.27 -24.56 17.51
N PRO A 415 23.78 -24.61 18.77
CA PRO A 415 22.42 -25.07 19.09
C PRO A 415 21.34 -24.00 18.87
N MET A 416 20.14 -24.45 18.49
CA MET A 416 18.93 -23.63 18.38
C MET A 416 18.42 -23.18 19.77
N PRO A 417 17.85 -21.96 19.90
CA PRO A 417 17.09 -21.59 21.09
C PRO A 417 15.70 -22.25 21.09
N ALA A 418 15.25 -22.57 22.30
CA ALA A 418 14.08 -23.39 22.60
C ALA A 418 12.76 -22.93 21.95
N VAL A 419 12.10 -23.84 21.26
CA VAL A 419 10.71 -23.71 20.81
C VAL A 419 9.79 -23.98 21.99
N CYS A 420 8.97 -23.00 22.37
CA CYS A 420 7.85 -23.21 23.30
C CYS A 420 6.85 -24.20 22.69
N ARG A 421 6.83 -25.45 23.19
CA ARG A 421 5.80 -26.43 22.87
C ARG A 421 4.49 -26.00 23.53
N TRP A 422 3.50 -25.63 22.73
CA TRP A 422 2.11 -25.55 23.14
C TRP A 422 1.49 -26.96 23.00
N SER A 423 1.17 -27.60 24.12
CA SER A 423 0.42 -28.86 24.16
C SER A 423 -1.08 -28.53 24.25
N PRO A 424 -1.94 -29.00 23.34
CA PRO A 424 -3.38 -28.78 23.46
C PRO A 424 -3.95 -29.74 24.52
N GLY A 425 -4.45 -29.18 25.62
CA GLY A 425 -5.32 -29.89 26.56
C GLY A 425 -6.69 -30.21 25.93
N PRO A 426 -7.42 -31.21 26.44
CA PRO A 426 -8.67 -31.67 25.84
C PRO A 426 -9.77 -30.58 25.91
N PRO A 427 -10.69 -30.52 24.93
CA PRO A 427 -11.62 -29.41 24.79
C PRO A 427 -12.67 -29.42 25.91
N ARG A 428 -12.74 -28.33 26.67
CA ARG A 428 -13.88 -28.02 27.56
C ARG A 428 -15.06 -27.58 26.70
N ARG A 429 -16.19 -28.31 26.80
CA ARG A 429 -17.46 -27.96 26.17
C ARG A 429 -17.96 -26.59 26.67
N PRO A 430 -18.52 -25.72 25.80
CA PRO A 430 -19.18 -24.50 26.25
C PRO A 430 -20.50 -24.82 26.95
N ARG A 431 -20.75 -24.13 28.06
CA ARG A 431 -22.01 -24.17 28.81
C ARG A 431 -23.14 -23.63 27.92
N SER A 432 -24.16 -24.44 27.71
CA SER A 432 -25.42 -24.04 27.09
C SER A 432 -26.18 -23.08 28.00
N ALA A 433 -26.60 -21.94 27.45
CA ALA A 433 -27.64 -21.11 28.05
C ALA A 433 -28.98 -21.83 27.88
N THR A 434 -29.55 -22.29 28.99
CA THR A 434 -30.88 -22.89 29.06
C THR A 434 -31.95 -21.80 29.02
N TYR A 435 -32.71 -21.74 27.93
CA TYR A 435 -34.08 -21.21 27.97
C TYR A 435 -34.98 -22.27 28.61
N SER A 436 -35.61 -21.93 29.73
CA SER A 436 -36.60 -22.75 30.40
C SER A 436 -37.97 -22.55 29.75
N CYS A 437 -38.44 -23.54 29.00
CA CYS A 437 -39.87 -23.75 28.79
C CYS A 437 -40.25 -25.07 29.45
N ARG A 438 -41.10 -24.96 30.48
CA ARG A 438 -41.68 -26.08 31.22
C ARG A 438 -42.59 -26.87 30.28
N HIS A 439 -42.39 -28.18 30.21
CA HIS A 439 -43.47 -29.18 30.31
C HIS A 439 -42.85 -30.53 30.70
N ALA A 440 -43.45 -31.17 31.68
CA ALA A 440 -43.19 -32.53 32.14
C ALA A 440 -44.45 -33.37 31.83
N PRO A 441 -44.46 -34.69 32.10
CA PRO A 441 -43.62 -35.73 31.49
C PRO A 441 -44.49 -36.89 30.96
N THR A 442 -43.94 -37.78 30.13
CA THR A 442 -44.45 -39.17 30.04
C THR A 442 -43.29 -40.15 29.92
N ASP A 443 -43.29 -41.08 30.87
CA ASP A 443 -42.35 -42.16 31.09
C ASP A 443 -42.40 -43.28 30.03
N ARG A 444 -41.35 -44.14 30.11
CA ARG A 444 -41.29 -45.62 29.90
C ARG A 444 -40.64 -46.19 28.62
N PRO A 445 -40.06 -47.42 28.68
CA PRO A 445 -38.60 -47.58 28.56
C PRO A 445 -38.10 -48.74 27.65
N ALA A 446 -36.78 -48.78 27.50
CA ALA A 446 -35.82 -49.88 27.27
C ALA A 446 -36.25 -51.29 26.80
N THR A 447 -35.53 -51.80 25.78
CA THR A 447 -35.04 -53.20 25.61
C THR A 447 -33.79 -53.16 24.70
N ALA A 448 -32.57 -53.50 25.12
CA ALA A 448 -31.97 -54.80 25.48
C ALA A 448 -31.52 -55.68 24.29
N ARG A 449 -30.18 -55.91 24.19
CA ARG A 449 -29.44 -57.20 23.93
C ARG A 449 -28.06 -56.88 23.28
N ARG A 450 -26.94 -57.05 24.00
CA ARG A 450 -26.06 -58.26 24.13
C ARG A 450 -25.50 -58.72 22.78
N SER A 451 -24.22 -58.48 22.44
CA SER A 451 -22.93 -59.02 22.96
C SER A 451 -22.44 -60.23 22.14
N VAL A 452 -21.10 -60.32 22.00
CA VAL A 452 -20.20 -61.48 21.73
C VAL A 452 -19.31 -61.18 20.51
N ASN A 453 -18.07 -60.71 20.72
CA ASN A 453 -16.81 -61.46 20.94
C ASN A 453 -16.41 -62.38 19.77
N SER A 454 -15.28 -62.09 19.11
CA SER A 454 -13.99 -62.78 19.30
C SER A 454 -13.14 -62.74 18.01
N SER A 455 -11.96 -62.12 18.10
CA SER A 455 -10.80 -62.35 17.21
C SER A 455 -10.26 -63.79 17.41
N PRO A 456 -9.38 -64.34 16.53
CA PRO A 456 -7.92 -64.13 16.64
C PRO A 456 -7.18 -64.26 15.26
N PRO A 457 -5.87 -64.62 15.14
CA PRO A 457 -4.75 -63.67 15.02
C PRO A 457 -3.70 -64.00 13.91
N HIS A 458 -2.58 -63.25 13.93
CA HIS A 458 -1.23 -63.56 13.40
C HIS A 458 -1.00 -63.55 11.87
N SER A 459 -0.31 -62.54 11.31
CA SER A 459 1.13 -62.24 11.28
C SER A 459 1.86 -62.79 10.05
N ARG A 460 2.39 -61.89 9.22
CA ARG A 460 3.75 -61.87 8.68
C ARG A 460 4.10 -60.46 8.22
#